data_AF-A0A661QL29-F1
#
_entry.id   AF-A0A661QL29-F1
#
_cell.length_a   1.000
_cell.length_b   1.000
_cell.length_c   1.000
_cell.angle_alpha   90.00
_cell.angle_beta   90.00
_cell.angle_gamma   90.00
#
_symmetry.space_group_name_H-M   'P 1'
#
loop_
_entity.id
_entity.type
_entity.pdbx_description
1 polymer ?
#
loop_
_entity_poly.entity_id
_entity_poly.type
_entity_poly.pdbx_seq_one_letter_code
_entity_poly.pdbx_strand_id
1 'polypeptide(L)'
;FFFGILADDTPPVGLAAYAAAAIAKSPPIPTGLQGFMYDIRTAILPFMFIFNADLILHNINSWSVAFLIFAMACIGNFAFASATQGWFVARNRFYEIPLLLAVTFILMRPDAVARYLGVAHGQRYWIYLIGLGIFALVYIMQRPRSPVREKLQQAPSTG
;
A
#
# COMPACT_ATOMS: atom_id res chain seq x y z
N PHE A 1 15.90 -10.22 -9.50
CA PHE A 1 14.71 -11.07 -9.32
C PHE A 1 13.42 -10.27 -9.45
N PHE A 2 13.12 -9.32 -8.53
CA PHE A 2 11.87 -8.52 -8.56
C PHE A 2 11.49 -7.91 -9.92
N PHE A 3 12.36 -7.10 -10.52
CA PHE A 3 12.08 -6.48 -11.82
C PHE A 3 12.11 -7.48 -13.00
N GLY A 4 12.75 -8.63 -12.82
CA GLY A 4 12.77 -9.69 -13.85
C GLY A 4 11.42 -10.40 -13.96
N ILE A 5 10.77 -10.67 -12.82
CA ILE A 5 9.39 -11.18 -12.81
C ILE A 5 8.43 -10.11 -13.31
N LEU A 6 8.59 -8.87 -12.84
CA LEU A 6 7.73 -7.77 -13.27
C LEU A 6 7.83 -7.49 -14.79
N ALA A 7 9.00 -7.73 -15.39
CA ALA A 7 9.19 -7.65 -16.83
C ALA A 7 8.42 -8.73 -17.60
N ASP A 8 8.22 -9.91 -17.01
CA ASP A 8 7.42 -10.99 -17.60
C ASP A 8 5.94 -10.62 -17.68
N ASP A 9 5.44 -9.82 -16.72
CA ASP A 9 4.05 -9.35 -16.69
C ASP A 9 3.77 -8.15 -17.63
N THR A 10 4.78 -7.60 -18.31
CA THR A 10 4.62 -6.37 -19.11
C THR A 10 4.01 -6.68 -20.49
N PRO A 11 2.89 -6.04 -20.89
CA PRO A 11 2.35 -6.22 -22.23
C PRO A 11 3.34 -5.73 -23.32
N PRO A 12 3.46 -6.43 -24.46
CA PRO A 12 2.62 -7.53 -24.93
C PRO A 12 3.07 -8.94 -24.50
N VAL A 13 4.08 -9.07 -23.63
CA VAL A 13 4.78 -10.34 -23.35
C VAL A 13 4.14 -11.14 -22.20
N GLY A 14 3.23 -10.53 -21.42
CA GLY A 14 2.52 -11.14 -20.29
C GLY A 14 1.65 -12.37 -20.60
N LEU A 15 2.29 -13.53 -20.76
CA LEU A 15 1.66 -14.81 -21.10
C LEU A 15 0.55 -15.20 -20.11
N ALA A 16 0.76 -14.96 -18.82
CA ALA A 16 -0.23 -15.23 -17.77
C ALA A 16 -1.52 -14.40 -17.97
N ALA A 17 -1.38 -13.12 -18.30
CA ALA A 17 -2.52 -12.25 -18.57
C ALA A 17 -3.27 -12.67 -19.85
N TYR A 18 -2.58 -13.19 -20.85
CA TYR A 18 -3.19 -13.68 -22.09
C TYR A 18 -3.98 -14.98 -21.84
N ALA A 19 -3.44 -15.89 -21.03
CA ALA A 19 -4.14 -17.09 -20.61
C ALA A 19 -5.39 -16.75 -19.78
N ALA A 20 -5.26 -15.83 -18.82
CA ALA A 20 -6.39 -15.33 -18.02
C ALA A 20 -7.46 -14.65 -18.91
N ALA A 21 -7.05 -13.88 -19.92
CA ALA A 21 -7.96 -13.23 -20.86
C ALA A 21 -8.77 -14.24 -21.69
N ALA A 22 -8.16 -15.36 -22.10
CA ALA A 22 -8.84 -16.44 -22.82
C ALA A 22 -9.91 -17.13 -21.96
N ILE A 23 -9.62 -17.39 -20.67
CA ILE A 23 -10.58 -17.95 -19.71
C ILE A 23 -11.73 -16.95 -19.45
N ALA A 24 -11.40 -15.67 -19.27
CA ALA A 24 -12.36 -14.61 -18.98
C ALA A 24 -13.12 -14.09 -20.21
N LYS A 25 -12.81 -14.58 -21.43
CA LYS A 25 -13.35 -14.11 -22.70
C LYS A 25 -13.22 -12.59 -22.89
N SER A 26 -12.06 -12.04 -22.52
CA SER A 26 -11.75 -10.61 -22.59
C SER A 26 -10.61 -10.32 -23.59
N PRO A 27 -10.48 -9.09 -24.11
CA PRO A 27 -9.37 -8.73 -24.98
C PRO A 27 -8.02 -8.82 -24.24
N PRO A 28 -7.00 -9.52 -24.78
CA PRO A 28 -5.77 -9.84 -24.05
C PRO A 28 -4.91 -8.62 -23.71
N ILE A 29 -4.79 -7.65 -24.63
CA ILE A 29 -3.99 -6.44 -24.41
C ILE A 29 -4.55 -5.57 -23.28
N PRO A 30 -5.84 -5.16 -23.29
CA PRO A 30 -6.44 -4.43 -22.16
C PRO A 30 -6.35 -5.18 -20.83
N THR A 31 -6.58 -6.49 -20.83
CA THR A 31 -6.49 -7.31 -19.62
C THR A 31 -5.06 -7.34 -19.07
N GLY A 32 -4.06 -7.50 -19.93
CA GLY A 32 -2.65 -7.40 -19.55
C GLY A 32 -2.25 -6.02 -19.04
N LEU A 33 -2.71 -4.95 -19.68
CA LEU A 33 -2.45 -3.57 -19.23
C LEU A 33 -3.05 -3.32 -17.85
N GLN A 34 -4.26 -3.82 -17.60
CA GLN A 34 -4.94 -3.68 -16.32
C GLN A 34 -4.24 -4.48 -15.21
N GLY A 35 -3.83 -5.71 -15.50
CA GLY A 35 -3.06 -6.55 -14.58
C GLY A 35 -1.72 -5.92 -14.24
N PHE A 36 -0.96 -5.51 -15.25
CA PHE A 36 0.32 -4.83 -15.05
C PHE A 36 0.20 -3.55 -14.21
N MET A 37 -0.85 -2.75 -14.41
CA MET A 37 -1.11 -1.56 -13.59
C MET A 37 -1.44 -1.89 -12.13
N TYR A 38 -1.91 -3.10 -11.84
CA TYR A 38 -2.08 -3.59 -10.47
C TYR A 38 -0.74 -4.05 -9.89
N ASP A 39 0.05 -4.78 -10.67
CA ASP A 39 1.32 -5.37 -10.22
C ASP A 39 2.42 -4.33 -10.00
N ILE A 40 2.51 -3.31 -10.88
CA ILE A 40 3.52 -2.24 -10.78
C ILE A 40 3.46 -1.48 -9.45
N ARG A 41 2.30 -1.49 -8.75
CA ARG A 41 2.15 -0.86 -7.44
C ARG A 41 2.99 -1.54 -6.36
N THR A 42 3.38 -2.80 -6.56
CA THR A 42 4.28 -3.50 -5.64
C THR A 42 5.76 -3.15 -5.89
N ALA A 43 6.08 -2.49 -7.01
CA ALA A 43 7.45 -2.16 -7.40
C ALA A 43 8.14 -1.15 -6.46
N ILE A 44 7.41 -0.50 -5.55
CA ILE A 44 8.00 0.38 -4.52
C ILE A 44 8.82 -0.39 -3.49
N LEU A 45 8.44 -1.63 -3.19
CA LEU A 45 9.00 -2.40 -2.08
C LEU A 45 10.51 -2.71 -2.27
N PRO A 46 11.00 -3.11 -3.46
CA PRO A 46 12.43 -3.28 -3.72
C PRO A 46 13.26 -2.02 -3.46
N PHE A 47 12.74 -0.84 -3.80
CA PHE A 47 13.44 0.42 -3.50
C PHE A 47 13.51 0.66 -2.00
N MET A 48 12.44 0.32 -1.27
CA MET A 48 12.41 0.50 0.18
C MET A 48 13.40 -0.41 0.91
N PHE A 49 13.67 -1.62 0.42
CA PHE A 49 14.73 -2.47 0.98
C PHE A 49 16.13 -1.82 0.90
N ILE A 50 16.37 -0.98 -0.12
CA ILE A 50 17.63 -0.25 -0.26
C ILE A 50 17.71 0.89 0.77
N PHE A 51 16.60 1.57 1.03
CA PHE A 51 16.56 2.74 1.92
C PHE A 51 16.26 2.43 3.38
N ASN A 52 15.82 1.22 3.69
CA ASN A 52 15.51 0.76 5.04
C ASN A 52 15.94 -0.70 5.23
N ALA A 53 17.13 -0.89 5.81
CA ALA A 53 17.67 -2.22 6.10
C ALA A 53 16.86 -3.00 7.17
N ASP A 54 16.02 -2.32 7.97
CA ASP A 54 15.13 -3.01 8.93
C ASP A 54 14.14 -3.93 8.21
N LEU A 55 13.75 -3.61 6.97
CA LEU A 55 12.79 -4.41 6.18
C LEU A 55 13.33 -5.79 5.80
N ILE A 56 14.67 -5.93 5.71
CA ILE A 56 15.34 -7.21 5.52
C ILE A 56 15.81 -7.82 6.85
N LEU A 57 15.34 -7.25 7.97
CA LEU A 57 15.66 -7.66 9.35
C LEU A 57 17.16 -7.64 9.67
N HIS A 58 17.92 -6.79 8.99
CA HIS A 58 19.35 -6.65 9.24
C HIS A 58 19.59 -6.03 10.63
N ASN A 59 20.38 -6.72 11.46
CA ASN A 59 20.62 -6.36 12.88
C ASN A 59 19.35 -6.30 13.75
N ILE A 60 18.28 -7.02 13.38
CA ILE A 60 17.05 -7.12 14.19
C ILE A 60 17.02 -8.48 14.89
N ASN A 61 17.36 -8.51 16.17
CA ASN A 61 17.48 -9.76 16.96
C ASN A 61 16.21 -10.12 17.76
N SER A 62 15.15 -9.32 17.67
CA SER A 62 13.91 -9.50 18.44
C SER A 62 12.73 -9.82 17.52
N TRP A 63 12.08 -10.96 17.76
CA TRP A 63 10.89 -11.39 17.03
C TRP A 63 9.74 -10.37 17.11
N SER A 64 9.59 -9.72 18.26
CA SER A 64 8.56 -8.67 18.43
C SER A 64 8.78 -7.48 17.50
N VAL A 65 10.04 -7.05 17.36
CA VAL A 65 10.42 -5.94 16.46
C VAL A 65 10.30 -6.38 15.00
N ALA A 66 10.70 -7.61 14.67
CA ALA A 66 10.52 -8.16 13.33
C ALA A 66 9.04 -8.18 12.90
N PHE A 67 8.16 -8.64 13.78
CA PHE A 67 6.72 -8.66 13.53
C PHE A 67 6.13 -7.25 13.40
N LEU A 68 6.60 -6.31 14.24
CA LEU A 68 6.23 -4.90 14.13
C LEU A 68 6.61 -4.33 12.75
N ILE A 69 7.85 -4.51 12.33
CA ILE A 69 8.35 -4.02 11.02
C ILE A 69 7.52 -4.63 9.89
N PHE A 70 7.28 -5.95 9.93
CA PHE A 70 6.46 -6.64 8.95
C PHE A 70 5.04 -6.07 8.86
N ALA A 71 4.36 -5.93 10.00
CA ALA A 71 3.01 -5.38 10.06
C ALA A 71 2.96 -3.94 9.50
N MET A 72 3.95 -3.10 9.85
CA MET A 72 4.03 -1.73 9.34
C MET A 72 4.33 -1.68 7.84
N ALA A 73 5.15 -2.59 7.33
CA ALA A 73 5.41 -2.72 5.90
C ALA A 73 4.15 -3.15 5.12
N CYS A 74 3.33 -4.05 5.67
CA CYS A 74 2.04 -4.41 5.09
C CYS A 74 1.10 -3.21 5.03
N ILE A 75 0.97 -2.43 6.12
CA ILE A 75 0.12 -1.24 6.15
C ILE A 75 0.65 -0.16 5.20
N GLY A 76 1.98 0.04 5.15
CA GLY A 76 2.62 0.98 4.24
C GLY A 76 2.37 0.64 2.76
N ASN A 77 2.56 -0.63 2.37
CA ASN A 77 2.23 -1.10 1.02
C ASN A 77 0.74 -0.96 0.70
N PHE A 78 -0.14 -1.25 1.67
CA PHE A 78 -1.57 -1.10 1.50
C PHE A 78 -1.98 0.37 1.31
N ALA A 79 -1.36 1.30 2.04
CA ALA A 79 -1.54 2.74 1.83
C ALA A 79 -1.07 3.18 0.44
N PHE A 80 0.07 2.67 -0.04
CA PHE A 80 0.58 2.95 -1.38
C PHE A 80 -0.34 2.43 -2.49
N ALA A 81 -0.79 1.18 -2.37
CA ALA A 81 -1.76 0.58 -3.27
C ALA A 81 -3.08 1.39 -3.28
N SER A 82 -3.52 1.83 -2.11
CA SER A 82 -4.72 2.66 -1.98
C SER A 82 -4.56 4.03 -2.66
N ALA A 83 -3.40 4.68 -2.50
CA ALA A 83 -3.11 5.96 -3.14
C ALA A 83 -3.10 5.84 -4.67
N THR A 84 -2.45 4.81 -5.20
CA THR A 84 -2.26 4.57 -6.63
C THR A 84 -3.49 3.99 -7.33
N GLN A 85 -4.34 3.22 -6.63
CA GLN A 85 -5.63 2.77 -7.20
C GLN A 85 -6.71 3.87 -7.14
N GLY A 86 -6.50 4.92 -6.35
CA GLY A 86 -7.49 6.00 -6.17
C GLY A 86 -8.67 5.60 -5.26
N TRP A 87 -8.52 4.55 -4.46
CA TRP A 87 -9.55 4.04 -3.55
C TRP A 87 -8.94 3.50 -2.27
N PHE A 88 -9.58 3.76 -1.14
CA PHE A 88 -9.25 3.14 0.14
C PHE A 88 -10.50 2.54 0.79
N VAL A 89 -11.29 3.35 1.50
CA VAL A 89 -12.64 3.02 1.98
C VAL A 89 -13.70 3.61 1.03
N ALA A 90 -13.40 4.78 0.49
CA ALA A 90 -14.15 5.45 -0.56
C ALA A 90 -13.17 5.94 -1.65
N ARG A 91 -13.70 6.49 -2.74
CA ARG A 91 -12.87 7.13 -3.77
C ARG A 91 -12.03 8.25 -3.16
N ASN A 92 -10.72 8.20 -3.40
CA ASN A 92 -9.78 9.16 -2.85
C ASN A 92 -10.01 10.54 -3.45
N ARG A 93 -9.96 11.57 -2.59
CA ARG A 93 -9.82 12.96 -3.05
C ARG A 93 -8.36 13.28 -3.32
N PHE A 94 -8.10 14.33 -4.10
CA PHE A 94 -6.74 14.72 -4.50
C PHE A 94 -5.81 14.95 -3.30
N TYR A 95 -6.33 15.44 -2.16
CA TYR A 95 -5.55 15.67 -0.94
C TYR A 95 -5.35 14.41 -0.08
N GLU A 96 -6.10 13.33 -0.31
CA GLU A 96 -5.93 12.06 0.41
C GLU A 96 -4.79 11.23 -0.19
N ILE A 97 -4.50 11.43 -1.48
CA ILE A 97 -3.37 10.81 -2.17
C ILE A 97 -2.03 11.17 -1.49
N PRO A 98 -1.65 12.45 -1.33
CA PRO A 98 -0.39 12.79 -0.66
C PRO A 98 -0.38 12.36 0.81
N LEU A 99 -1.52 12.31 1.51
CA LEU A 99 -1.60 11.78 2.87
C LEU A 99 -1.28 10.27 2.92
N LEU A 100 -1.86 9.47 2.02
CA LEU A 100 -1.57 8.03 1.92
C LEU A 100 -0.13 7.75 1.48
N LEU A 101 0.42 8.58 0.59
CA LEU A 101 1.85 8.51 0.22
C LEU A 101 2.75 8.88 1.40
N ALA A 102 2.37 9.86 2.22
CA ALA A 102 3.08 10.20 3.45
C ALA A 102 3.03 9.04 4.45
N VAL A 103 1.88 8.39 4.64
CA VAL A 103 1.76 7.16 5.46
C VAL A 103 2.74 6.09 4.96
N THR A 104 2.75 5.82 3.65
CA THR A 104 3.66 4.86 3.04
C THR A 104 5.11 5.19 3.39
N PHE A 105 5.53 6.45 3.19
CA PHE A 105 6.89 6.88 3.48
C PHE A 105 7.26 6.75 4.96
N ILE A 106 6.38 7.17 5.86
CA ILE A 106 6.59 7.13 7.32
C ILE A 106 6.71 5.69 7.81
N LEU A 107 5.82 4.79 7.36
CA LEU A 107 5.80 3.40 7.80
C LEU A 107 6.91 2.55 7.15
N MET A 108 7.29 2.84 5.91
CA MET A 108 8.36 2.11 5.22
C MET A 108 9.76 2.65 5.55
N ARG A 109 9.88 3.89 6.02
CA ARG A 109 11.17 4.53 6.34
C ARG A 109 11.10 5.40 7.61
N PRO A 110 10.83 4.80 8.79
CA PRO A 110 10.69 5.54 10.04
C PRO A 110 11.98 6.28 10.44
N ASP A 111 13.15 5.72 10.10
CA ASP A 111 14.45 6.32 10.39
C ASP A 111 14.63 7.71 9.76
N ALA A 112 14.20 7.87 8.50
CA ALA A 112 14.33 9.16 7.81
C ALA A 112 13.53 10.25 8.51
N VAL A 113 12.31 9.92 8.94
CA VAL A 113 11.43 10.85 9.65
C VAL A 113 11.94 11.11 11.07
N ALA A 114 12.43 10.06 11.76
CA ALA A 114 13.05 10.20 13.08
C ALA A 114 14.23 11.18 13.04
N ARG A 115 15.08 11.10 12.01
CA ARG A 115 16.20 12.03 11.80
C ARG A 115 15.74 13.48 11.63
N TYR A 116 14.69 13.73 10.86
CA TYR A 116 14.17 15.09 10.69
C TYR A 116 13.53 15.65 11.96
N LEU A 117 12.94 14.79 12.79
CA LEU A 117 12.31 15.18 14.06
C LEU A 117 13.29 15.22 15.25
N GLY A 118 14.56 14.91 15.03
CA GLY A 118 15.57 14.85 16.11
C GLY A 118 15.36 13.69 17.09
N VAL A 119 14.59 12.67 16.70
CA VAL A 119 14.34 11.49 17.52
C VAL A 119 15.56 10.58 17.46
N ALA A 120 16.00 10.10 18.63
CA ALA A 120 17.11 9.16 18.71
C ALA A 120 16.82 7.90 17.88
N HIS A 121 17.83 7.38 17.20
CA HIS A 121 17.69 6.23 16.30
C HIS A 121 17.06 5.00 16.97
N GLY A 122 17.37 4.75 18.25
CA GLY A 122 16.75 3.65 19.02
C GLY A 122 15.24 3.80 19.26
N GLN A 123 14.70 5.03 19.15
CA GLN A 123 13.28 5.34 19.32
C GLN A 123 12.57 5.53 17.97
N ARG A 124 13.21 5.20 16.84
CA ARG A 124 12.63 5.34 15.50
C ARG A 124 11.28 4.65 15.33
N TYR A 125 11.01 3.56 16.05
CA TYR A 125 9.74 2.83 15.95
C TYR A 125 8.53 3.61 16.49
N TRP A 126 8.74 4.64 17.31
CA TRP A 126 7.67 5.53 17.77
C TRP A 126 7.06 6.34 16.61
N ILE A 127 7.82 6.56 15.54
CA ILE A 127 7.37 7.22 14.32
C ILE A 127 6.21 6.45 13.65
N TYR A 128 6.12 5.13 13.86
CA TYR A 128 5.00 4.35 13.35
C TYR A 128 3.66 4.86 13.87
N LEU A 129 3.60 5.41 15.08
CA LEU A 129 2.37 5.98 15.63
C LEU A 129 1.88 7.19 14.82
N ILE A 130 2.81 7.99 14.29
CA ILE A 130 2.48 9.13 13.43
C ILE A 130 1.87 8.62 12.12
N GLY A 131 2.51 7.62 11.49
CA GLY A 131 2.01 7.02 10.25
C GLY A 131 0.63 6.38 10.45
N LEU A 132 0.44 5.63 11.53
CA LEU A 132 -0.85 5.02 11.88
C LEU A 132 -1.90 6.09 12.22
N GLY A 133 -1.52 7.18 12.88
CA GLY A 133 -2.40 8.30 13.17
C GLY A 133 -2.93 8.96 11.90
N ILE A 134 -2.05 9.23 10.92
CA ILE A 134 -2.45 9.76 9.62
C ILE A 134 -3.32 8.74 8.86
N PHE A 135 -2.96 7.46 8.90
CA PHE A 135 -3.75 6.40 8.25
C PHE A 135 -5.17 6.31 8.84
N ALA A 136 -5.29 6.34 10.16
CA ALA A 136 -6.57 6.36 10.87
C ALA A 136 -7.37 7.63 10.59
N LEU A 137 -6.71 8.79 10.48
CA LEU A 137 -7.35 10.05 10.06
C LEU A 137 -7.99 9.90 8.68
N VAL A 138 -7.24 9.39 7.69
CA VAL A 138 -7.77 9.17 6.32
C VAL A 138 -8.95 8.19 6.37
N TYR A 139 -8.84 7.11 7.15
CA TYR A 139 -9.94 6.15 7.35
C TYR A 139 -11.20 6.83 7.90
N ILE A 140 -11.08 7.63 8.97
CA ILE A 140 -12.20 8.34 9.59
C ILE A 140 -12.78 9.37 8.61
N MET A 141 -11.95 10.09 7.86
CA MET A 141 -12.39 11.07 6.87
C MET A 141 -13.17 10.42 5.72
N GLN A 142 -12.86 9.18 5.34
CA GLN A 142 -13.55 8.48 4.27
C GLN A 142 -14.80 7.72 4.75
N ARG A 143 -14.88 7.37 6.04
CA ARG A 143 -15.97 6.58 6.61
C ARG A 143 -17.39 7.11 6.29
N PRO A 144 -17.67 8.43 6.34
CA PRO A 144 -18.99 8.98 5.99
C PRO A 144 -19.36 8.81 4.51
N ARG A 145 -18.37 8.67 3.62
CA ARG A 145 -18.54 8.55 2.17
C ARG A 145 -18.50 7.09 1.70
N SER A 146 -18.49 6.13 2.61
CA SER A 146 -18.41 4.72 2.24
C SER A 146 -19.71 4.28 1.55
N PRO A 147 -19.65 3.71 0.34
CA PRO A 147 -20.84 3.29 -0.41
C PRO A 147 -21.61 2.16 0.29
N VAL A 148 -20.96 1.38 1.15
CA VAL A 148 -21.62 0.38 2.00
C VAL A 148 -22.56 1.04 3.00
N ARG A 149 -22.16 2.18 3.57
CA ARG A 149 -22.95 2.90 4.56
C ARG A 149 -24.19 3.54 3.93
N GLU A 150 -24.04 4.03 2.70
CA GLU A 150 -25.13 4.55 1.89
C GLU A 150 -26.19 3.46 1.60
N LYS A 151 -25.76 2.25 1.23
CA LYS A 151 -26.67 1.11 1.04
C LYS A 151 -27.40 0.70 2.32
N LEU A 152 -26.74 0.75 3.48
CA LEU A 152 -27.37 0.41 4.78
C LEU A 152 -28.39 1.46 5.22
N GLN A 153 -28.16 2.75 4.90
CA GLN A 153 -29.13 3.82 5.20
C GLN A 153 -30.36 3.77 4.30
N GLN A 154 -30.24 3.20 3.11
CA GLN A 154 -31.34 3.01 2.16
C GLN A 154 -32.10 1.69 2.36
N ALA A 155 -31.62 0.81 3.25
CA ALA A 155 -32.31 -0.44 3.54
C ALA A 155 -33.62 -0.15 4.31
N PRO A 156 -34.77 -0.67 3.86
CA PRO A 156 -36.03 -0.47 4.57
C PRO A 156 -35.91 -1.03 5.99
N SER A 157 -36.32 -0.24 6.98
CA SER A 157 -36.40 -0.68 8.37
C SER A 157 -37.43 -1.79 8.47
N THR A 158 -37.00 -3.05 8.38
CA THR A 158 -37.81 -4.19 8.77
C THR A 158 -38.07 -4.06 10.26
N GLY A 159 -39.29 -3.63 10.59
CA GLY A 159 -39.80 -3.53 11.96
C GLY A 159 -40.09 -4.88 12.59
#